data_AF-A0AA38M5X3-F1
#
_entry.id   AF-A0AA38M5X3-F1
#
_cell.length_a   1.000
_cell.length_b   1.000
_cell.length_c   1.000
_cell.angle_alpha   90.00
_cell.angle_beta   90.00
_cell.angle_gamma   90.00
#
_symmetry.space_group_name_H-M   'P 1'
#
loop_
_entity.id
_entity.type
_entity.pdbx_description
1 polymer ?
#
loop_
_entity_poly.entity_id
_entity_poly.type
_entity_poly.pdbx_seq_one_letter_code
_entity_poly.pdbx_strand_id
1 'polypeptide(L)'
;MIQNCFEVENYNSCKAKLKHCIQYHADILNLAEQLDASFSNTMFAHLTMTSIICASLEKQFIEDDKLCAGLHMLAWIADLFLACVAGQLLFNASESIPHAVWISKWYQTDVRLRKDIQFLLLRSQKNLYITAGPFGILSYPLFVSVMKMSYSVLCLLTS
;
A
#
# COMPACT_ATOMS: atom_id res chain seq x y z
N MET A 1 -9.98 -17.88 -2.50
CA MET A 1 -9.99 -18.24 -3.94
C MET A 1 -8.93 -19.30 -4.30
N ILE A 2 -7.67 -19.17 -3.84
CA ILE A 2 -6.59 -20.16 -4.12
C ILE A 2 -6.84 -21.53 -3.45
N GLN A 3 -7.43 -21.57 -2.24
CA GLN A 3 -7.69 -22.82 -1.50
C GLN A 3 -8.58 -23.82 -2.28
N ASN A 4 -9.61 -23.33 -3.00
CA ASN A 4 -10.55 -24.17 -3.75
C ASN A 4 -10.02 -24.60 -5.14
N CYS A 5 -8.80 -24.20 -5.52
CA CYS A 5 -8.19 -24.60 -6.79
C CYS A 5 -7.66 -26.03 -6.77
N PHE A 6 -7.39 -26.57 -5.58
CA PHE A 6 -6.70 -27.84 -5.39
C PHE A 6 -7.60 -28.99 -4.91
N GLU A 7 -8.90 -28.74 -4.72
CA GLU A 7 -9.89 -29.76 -4.37
C GLU A 7 -10.50 -30.47 -5.59
N VAL A 8 -10.11 -30.08 -6.81
CA VAL A 8 -10.70 -30.62 -8.05
C VAL A 8 -9.86 -31.79 -8.57
N GLU A 9 -10.45 -32.98 -8.71
CA GLU A 9 -9.79 -34.21 -9.18
C GLU A 9 -9.28 -34.15 -10.65
N ASN A 10 -9.73 -33.16 -11.44
CA ASN A 10 -9.38 -33.06 -12.86
C ASN A 10 -8.20 -32.10 -13.11
N TYR A 11 -7.08 -32.66 -13.59
CA TYR A 11 -5.84 -31.93 -13.90
C TYR A 11 -6.04 -30.70 -14.81
N ASN A 12 -6.88 -30.82 -15.85
CA ASN A 12 -7.10 -29.72 -16.80
C ASN A 12 -7.82 -28.52 -16.14
N SER A 13 -8.77 -28.79 -15.25
CA SER A 13 -9.48 -27.76 -14.49
C SER A 13 -8.57 -27.08 -13.47
N CYS A 14 -7.72 -27.84 -12.79
CA CYS A 14 -6.72 -27.30 -11.85
C CYS A 14 -5.72 -26.38 -12.58
N LYS A 15 -5.22 -26.83 -13.74
CA LYS A 15 -4.32 -26.03 -14.59
C LYS A 15 -4.96 -24.73 -15.06
N ALA A 16 -6.21 -24.76 -15.50
CA ALA A 16 -6.93 -23.56 -15.95
C ALA A 16 -7.12 -22.55 -14.81
N LYS A 17 -7.52 -23.02 -13.62
CA LYS A 17 -7.66 -22.17 -12.42
C LYS A 17 -6.32 -21.57 -11.98
N LEU A 18 -5.26 -22.38 -11.93
CA LEU A 18 -3.92 -21.92 -11.57
C LEU A 18 -3.43 -20.85 -12.56
N LYS A 19 -3.60 -21.08 -13.87
CA LYS A 19 -3.25 -20.09 -14.90
C LYS A 19 -4.00 -18.78 -14.69
N HIS A 20 -5.30 -18.83 -14.38
CA HIS A 20 -6.09 -17.65 -14.10
C HIS A 20 -5.60 -16.92 -12.84
N CYS A 21 -5.27 -17.64 -11.76
CA CYS A 21 -4.69 -17.04 -10.56
C CYS A 21 -3.34 -16.38 -10.83
N ILE A 22 -2.47 -16.99 -11.63
CA ILE A 22 -1.16 -16.43 -12.00
C ILE A 22 -1.35 -15.15 -12.83
N GLN A 23 -2.25 -15.17 -13.82
CA GLN A 23 -2.57 -14.00 -14.63
C GLN A 23 -3.11 -12.86 -13.77
N TYR A 24 -4.08 -13.16 -12.90
CA TYR A 24 -4.65 -12.18 -11.99
C TYR A 24 -3.61 -11.57 -11.03
N HIS A 25 -2.69 -12.39 -10.50
CA HIS A 25 -1.59 -11.91 -9.67
C HIS A 25 -0.62 -11.01 -10.45
N ALA A 26 -0.32 -11.35 -11.71
CA ALA A 26 0.50 -10.53 -12.59
C ALA A 26 -0.18 -9.19 -12.93
N ASP A 27 -1.48 -9.18 -13.14
CA ASP A 27 -2.26 -7.97 -13.41
C ASP A 27 -2.29 -7.05 -12.19
N ILE A 28 -2.51 -7.59 -10.98
CA ILE A 28 -2.43 -6.81 -9.72
C ILE A 28 -1.06 -6.18 -9.55
N LEU A 29 0.00 -6.94 -9.83
CA LEU A 29 1.36 -6.45 -9.73
C LEU A 29 1.63 -5.30 -10.71
N ASN A 30 1.19 -5.45 -11.96
CA ASN A 30 1.33 -4.40 -12.96
C ASN A 30 0.52 -3.15 -12.58
N LEU A 31 -0.70 -3.32 -12.06
CA LEU A 31 -1.50 -2.22 -11.52
C LEU A 31 -0.81 -1.51 -10.36
N ALA A 32 -0.20 -2.26 -9.44
CA ALA A 32 0.52 -1.68 -8.31
C ALA A 32 1.77 -0.92 -8.76
N GLU A 33 2.51 -1.42 -9.76
CA GLU A 33 3.66 -0.71 -10.34
C GLU A 33 3.24 0.59 -11.04
N GLN A 34 2.13 0.58 -11.78
CA GLN A 34 1.57 1.78 -12.41
C GLN A 34 1.03 2.78 -11.37
N LEU A 35 0.40 2.27 -10.31
CA LEU A 35 -0.08 3.07 -9.20
C LEU A 35 1.09 3.73 -8.48
N ASP A 36 2.15 2.98 -8.18
CA ASP A 36 3.38 3.50 -7.57
C ASP A 36 4.03 4.59 -8.44
N ALA A 37 4.21 4.34 -9.74
CA ALA A 37 4.77 5.34 -10.66
C ALA A 37 3.94 6.64 -10.72
N SER A 38 2.61 6.53 -10.63
CA SER A 38 1.70 7.70 -10.69
C SER A 38 1.61 8.44 -9.35
N PHE A 39 1.57 7.68 -8.25
CA PHE A 39 1.34 8.23 -6.91
C PHE A 39 2.62 8.66 -6.22
N SER A 40 3.79 8.08 -6.53
CA SER A 40 5.05 8.42 -5.86
C SER A 40 5.39 9.90 -6.02
N ASN A 41 5.26 10.43 -7.24
CA ASN A 41 5.50 11.85 -7.50
C ASN A 41 4.39 12.75 -6.91
N THR A 42 3.15 12.29 -6.96
CA THR A 42 1.99 13.00 -6.40
C THR A 42 2.07 13.11 -4.88
N MET A 43 2.47 12.04 -4.19
CA MET A 43 2.63 12.03 -2.73
C MET A 43 3.84 12.83 -2.28
N PHE A 44 4.92 12.83 -3.05
CA PHE A 44 6.03 13.74 -2.79
C PHE A 44 5.58 15.21 -2.84
N ALA A 45 4.81 15.60 -3.86
CA ALA A 45 4.22 16.93 -3.94
C ALA A 45 3.24 17.20 -2.79
N HIS A 46 2.39 16.23 -2.44
CA HIS A 46 1.46 16.36 -1.32
C HIS A 46 2.19 16.61 0.01
N LEU A 47 3.23 15.83 0.32
CA LEU A 47 4.01 15.97 1.55
C LEU A 47 4.75 17.30 1.63
N THR A 48 5.30 17.79 0.51
CA THR A 48 5.94 19.11 0.46
C THR A 48 4.94 20.26 0.54
N MET A 49 3.74 20.11 -0.01
CA MET A 49 2.66 21.10 0.16
C MET A 49 2.12 21.12 1.58
N THR A 50 1.97 19.97 2.24
CA THR A 50 1.51 19.93 3.65
C THR A 50 2.46 20.67 4.59
N SER A 51 3.78 20.60 4.39
CA SER A 51 4.73 21.34 5.23
C SER A 51 4.66 22.85 5.03
N ILE A 52 4.44 23.32 3.79
CA ILE A 52 4.20 24.73 3.48
C ILE A 52 2.88 25.22 4.09
N ILE A 53 1.82 24.41 3.97
CA ILE A 53 0.49 24.75 4.49
C ILE A 53 0.52 24.85 6.01
N CYS A 54 1.15 23.89 6.70
CA CYS A 54 1.39 23.96 8.15
C CYS A 54 2.09 25.27 8.56
N ALA A 55 3.12 25.71 7.82
CA ALA A 55 3.82 26.96 8.10
C ALA A 55 2.97 28.22 7.81
N SER A 56 2.09 28.17 6.81
CA SER A 56 1.20 29.31 6.48
C SER A 56 0.01 29.45 7.44
N LEU A 57 -0.51 28.34 7.96
CA LEU A 57 -1.66 28.33 8.85
C LEU A 57 -1.35 28.92 10.23
N GLU A 58 -0.09 28.94 10.62
CA GLU A 58 0.36 29.60 11.86
C GLU A 58 0.09 31.12 11.82
N LYS A 59 0.17 31.74 10.64
CA LYS A 59 -0.23 33.14 10.46
C LYS A 59 -1.75 33.31 10.44
N GLN A 60 -2.46 32.36 9.84
CA GLN A 60 -3.91 32.39 9.68
C GLN A 60 -4.67 32.09 10.98
N PHE A 61 -4.08 31.31 11.89
CA PHE A 61 -4.62 31.05 13.24
C PHE A 61 -4.62 32.29 14.14
N ILE A 62 -3.76 33.26 13.82
CA ILE A 62 -3.57 34.50 14.56
C ILE A 62 -4.47 35.62 14.01
N GLU A 63 -4.66 35.71 12.69
CA GLU A 63 -5.38 36.84 12.05
C GLU A 63 -6.79 36.52 11.49
N ASP A 64 -7.17 35.25 11.28
CA ASP A 64 -8.33 34.85 10.46
C ASP A 64 -9.32 33.90 11.22
N ASP A 65 -10.37 33.40 10.53
CA ASP A 65 -11.40 32.52 11.11
C ASP A 65 -10.86 31.12 11.49
N LYS A 66 -10.66 30.91 12.80
CA LYS A 66 -10.08 29.69 13.42
C LYS A 66 -10.77 28.38 13.02
N LEU A 67 -12.08 28.44 12.76
CA LEU A 67 -12.85 27.26 12.34
C LEU A 67 -12.45 26.77 10.95
N CYS A 68 -12.26 27.70 10.01
CA CYS A 68 -11.90 27.37 8.63
C CYS A 68 -10.48 26.77 8.57
N ALA A 69 -9.53 27.38 9.27
CA ALA A 69 -8.16 26.87 9.39
C ALA A 69 -8.11 25.47 10.02
N GLY A 70 -8.88 25.22 11.08
CA GLY A 70 -8.97 23.92 11.73
C GLY A 70 -9.53 22.82 10.83
N LEU A 71 -10.60 23.11 10.09
CA LEU A 71 -11.18 22.17 9.12
C LEU A 71 -10.22 21.86 7.97
N HIS A 72 -9.50 22.87 7.49
CA HIS A 72 -8.50 22.69 6.44
C HIS A 72 -7.37 21.75 6.90
N MET A 73 -6.82 21.96 8.09
CA MET A 73 -5.82 21.06 8.70
C MET A 73 -6.31 19.63 8.82
N LEU A 74 -7.53 19.46 9.33
CA LEU A 74 -8.11 18.14 9.51
C LEU A 74 -8.26 17.41 8.17
N ALA A 75 -8.67 18.12 7.11
CA ALA A 75 -8.80 17.55 5.78
C ALA A 75 -7.46 17.04 5.23
N TRP A 76 -6.37 17.80 5.38
CA TRP A 76 -5.03 17.37 4.94
C TRP A 76 -4.52 16.16 5.72
N ILE A 77 -4.70 16.16 7.05
CA ILE A 77 -4.30 15.02 7.89
C ILE A 77 -5.11 13.78 7.52
N ALA A 78 -6.41 13.93 7.27
CA ALA A 78 -7.27 12.84 6.85
C ALA A 78 -6.86 12.27 5.48
N ASP A 79 -6.52 13.12 4.52
CA ASP A 79 -6.07 12.70 3.19
C ASP A 79 -4.76 11.88 3.26
N LEU A 80 -3.77 12.38 4.00
CA LEU A 80 -2.53 11.65 4.25
C LEU A 80 -2.76 10.31 4.97
N PHE A 81 -3.66 10.30 5.96
CA PHE A 81 -4.02 9.08 6.69
C PHE A 81 -4.66 8.04 5.75
N LEU A 82 -5.62 8.46 4.91
CA LEU A 82 -6.27 7.59 3.93
C LEU A 82 -5.26 7.00 2.93
N ALA A 83 -4.32 7.82 2.44
CA ALA A 83 -3.24 7.34 1.56
C ALA A 83 -2.37 6.27 2.24
N CYS A 84 -2.00 6.47 3.51
CA CYS A 84 -1.21 5.51 4.27
C CYS A 84 -2.00 4.22 4.58
N VAL A 85 -3.30 4.31 4.87
CA VAL A 85 -4.19 3.15 5.04
C VAL A 85 -4.25 2.33 3.75
N ALA A 86 -4.43 2.98 2.61
CA ALA A 86 -4.47 2.30 1.31
C ALA A 86 -3.16 1.57 1.00
N GLY A 87 -2.02 2.23 1.21
CA GLY A 87 -0.69 1.62 1.05
C GLY A 87 -0.48 0.42 1.97
N GLN A 88 -0.90 0.53 3.25
CA GLN A 88 -0.79 -0.57 4.20
C GLN A 88 -1.71 -1.74 3.84
N LEU A 89 -2.94 -1.47 3.39
CA LEU A 89 -3.87 -2.51 2.97
C LEU A 89 -3.31 -3.31 1.78
N LEU A 90 -2.70 -2.61 0.81
CA LEU A 90 -2.03 -3.26 -0.31
C LEU A 90 -0.88 -4.15 0.16
N PHE A 91 -0.05 -3.68 1.09
CA PHE A 91 1.05 -4.45 1.66
C PHE A 91 0.54 -5.72 2.35
N ASN A 92 -0.44 -5.58 3.25
CA ASN A 92 -1.03 -6.71 3.97
C ASN A 92 -1.70 -7.72 3.03
N ALA A 93 -2.40 -7.24 2.00
CA ALA A 93 -3.00 -8.10 0.99
C ALA A 93 -1.93 -8.91 0.24
N SER A 94 -0.79 -8.29 -0.10
CA SER A 94 0.31 -8.97 -0.79
C SER A 94 0.94 -10.08 0.05
N GLU A 95 1.10 -9.84 1.36
CA GLU A 95 1.65 -10.81 2.31
C GLU A 95 0.74 -12.03 2.52
N SER A 96 -0.58 -11.87 2.33
CA SER A 96 -1.54 -12.97 2.49
C SER A 96 -1.43 -14.06 1.40
N ILE A 97 -0.85 -13.74 0.24
CA ILE A 97 -0.81 -14.63 -0.93
C ILE A 97 0.07 -15.88 -0.68
N PRO A 98 1.34 -15.75 -0.23
CA PRO A 98 2.16 -16.90 0.13
C PRO A 98 1.50 -17.81 1.17
N HIS A 99 0.85 -17.22 2.18
CA HIS A 99 0.15 -17.95 3.23
C HIS A 99 -1.05 -18.75 2.68
N ALA A 100 -1.83 -18.15 1.77
CA ALA A 100 -2.93 -18.83 1.10
C ALA A 100 -2.47 -20.01 0.22
N VAL A 101 -1.32 -19.88 -0.45
CA VAL A 101 -0.68 -20.97 -1.21
C VAL A 101 -0.17 -22.05 -0.25
N TRP A 102 0.43 -21.68 0.87
CA TRP A 102 0.96 -22.63 1.86
C TRP A 102 -0.12 -23.56 2.43
N ILE A 103 -1.29 -23.02 2.77
CA ILE A 103 -2.43 -23.81 3.29
C ILE A 103 -3.05 -24.72 2.22
N SER A 104 -2.83 -24.41 0.94
CA SER A 104 -3.36 -25.23 -0.15
C SER A 104 -2.66 -26.59 -0.24
N LYS A 105 -3.34 -27.62 -0.76
CA LYS A 105 -2.75 -28.95 -0.99
C LYS A 105 -1.85 -28.99 -2.25
N TRP A 106 -1.02 -27.97 -2.45
CA TRP A 106 -0.12 -27.81 -3.61
C TRP A 106 0.90 -28.96 -3.76
N TYR A 107 1.20 -29.67 -2.68
CA TYR A 107 2.07 -30.85 -2.70
C TYR A 107 1.38 -32.11 -3.25
N GLN A 108 0.05 -32.12 -3.39
CA GLN A 108 -0.71 -33.23 -3.98
C GLN A 108 -0.97 -33.06 -5.48
N THR A 109 -0.59 -31.92 -6.06
CA THR A 109 -0.74 -31.68 -7.50
C THR A 109 0.43 -32.26 -8.31
N ASP A 110 0.17 -32.40 -9.62
CA ASP A 110 1.13 -32.85 -10.63
C ASP A 110 2.45 -32.06 -10.57
N VAL A 111 3.55 -32.73 -10.91
CA VAL A 111 4.90 -32.17 -10.85
C VAL A 111 5.05 -30.89 -11.69
N ARG A 112 4.34 -30.79 -12.83
CA ARG A 112 4.37 -29.59 -13.69
C ARG A 112 3.72 -28.40 -12.99
N LEU A 113 2.53 -28.60 -12.42
CA LEU A 113 1.80 -27.55 -11.68
C LEU A 113 2.56 -27.11 -10.43
N ARG A 114 3.25 -28.05 -9.77
CA ARG A 114 4.07 -27.76 -8.59
C ARG A 114 5.19 -26.77 -8.89
N LYS A 115 5.84 -26.88 -10.06
CA LYS A 115 6.87 -25.92 -10.49
C LYS A 115 6.27 -24.53 -10.70
N ASP A 116 5.13 -24.44 -11.37
CA ASP A 116 4.45 -23.16 -11.60
C ASP A 116 4.05 -22.48 -10.28
N ILE A 117 3.58 -23.25 -9.29
CA ILE A 117 3.25 -22.76 -7.95
C ILE A 117 4.49 -22.27 -7.21
N GLN A 118 5.63 -22.95 -7.34
CA GLN A 118 6.89 -22.49 -6.74
C GLN A 118 7.32 -21.14 -7.30
N PHE A 119 7.22 -20.93 -8.62
CA PHE A 119 7.51 -19.63 -9.23
C PHE A 119 6.56 -18.54 -8.73
N LEU A 120 5.25 -18.84 -8.63
CA LEU A 120 4.28 -17.92 -8.05
C LEU A 120 4.64 -17.57 -6.61
N LEU A 121 5.00 -18.55 -5.79
CA LEU A 121 5.38 -18.35 -4.39
C LEU A 121 6.62 -17.46 -4.27
N LEU A 122 7.68 -17.77 -5.03
CA LEU A 122 8.90 -16.96 -5.12
C LEU A 122 8.60 -15.51 -5.52
N ARG A 123 7.71 -15.29 -6.49
CA ARG A 123 7.32 -13.94 -6.90
C ARG A 123 6.49 -13.21 -5.86
N SER A 124 5.59 -13.93 -5.19
CA SER A 124 4.65 -13.39 -4.19
C SER A 124 5.35 -13.00 -2.88
N GLN A 125 6.54 -13.54 -2.60
CA GLN A 125 7.36 -13.13 -1.45
C GLN A 125 7.88 -11.69 -1.56
N LYS A 126 7.93 -11.12 -2.77
CA LYS A 126 8.22 -9.70 -2.94
C LYS A 126 6.91 -8.92 -2.76
N ASN A 127 6.69 -8.44 -1.54
CA ASN A 127 5.50 -7.67 -1.17
C ASN A 127 5.31 -6.43 -2.07
N LEU A 128 4.04 -6.09 -2.29
CA LEU A 128 3.64 -4.90 -3.04
C LEU A 128 3.64 -3.71 -2.09
N TYR A 129 4.34 -2.64 -2.46
CA TYR A 129 4.39 -1.41 -1.70
C TYR A 129 4.28 -0.20 -2.64
N ILE A 130 3.70 0.88 -2.12
CA ILE A 130 3.65 2.17 -2.81
C ILE A 130 4.67 3.07 -2.11
N THR A 131 5.58 3.62 -2.89
CA THR A 131 6.56 4.60 -2.44
C THR A 131 5.98 6.01 -2.46
N ALA A 132 6.38 6.82 -1.49
CA ALA A 132 6.13 8.25 -1.41
C ALA A 132 7.44 9.01 -1.72
N GLY A 133 8.05 8.70 -2.86
CA GLY A 133 9.36 9.23 -3.26
C GLY A 133 10.45 9.02 -2.19
N PRO A 134 11.21 10.07 -1.80
CA PRO A 134 12.30 9.97 -0.83
C PRO A 134 11.85 9.72 0.61
N PHE A 135 10.56 9.89 0.92
CA PHE A 135 10.05 9.74 2.29
C PHE A 135 9.86 8.27 2.71
N GLY A 136 9.87 7.33 1.76
CA GLY A 136 9.78 5.90 2.02
C GLY A 136 8.49 5.28 1.49
N ILE A 137 7.94 4.31 2.22
CA ILE A 137 6.76 3.53 1.81
C ILE A 137 5.51 4.06 2.52
N LEU A 138 4.41 4.23 1.79
CA LEU A 138 3.10 4.56 2.34
C LEU A 138 2.65 3.47 3.32
N SER A 139 2.72 3.80 4.60
CA SER A 139 2.50 2.86 5.70
C SER A 139 2.18 3.63 6.98
N TYR A 140 1.62 2.96 8.00
CA TYR A 140 1.35 3.59 9.30
C TYR A 140 2.61 4.21 9.95
N PRO A 141 3.80 3.58 9.89
CA PRO A 141 5.02 4.20 10.38
C PRO A 141 5.36 5.53 9.70
N LEU A 142 5.11 5.65 8.40
CA LEU A 142 5.34 6.89 7.66
C LEU A 142 4.42 8.01 8.16
N PHE A 143 3.13 7.72 8.32
CA PHE A 143 2.17 8.68 8.88
C PHE A 143 2.62 9.20 10.25
N VAL A 144 3.01 8.30 11.16
CA VAL A 144 3.49 8.69 12.50
C VAL A 144 4.78 9.52 12.41
N SER A 145 5.69 9.18 11.49
CA SER A 145 6.92 9.94 11.28
C SER A 145 6.63 11.38 10.83
N VAL A 146 5.73 11.55 9.85
CA VAL A 146 5.30 12.87 9.36
C VAL A 146 4.65 13.68 10.48
N MET A 147 3.74 13.08 11.25
CA MET A 147 3.07 13.75 12.37
C MET A 147 4.07 14.21 13.45
N LYS A 148 5.07 13.38 13.78
CA LYS A 148 6.14 13.75 14.73
C LYS A 148 7.00 14.90 14.23
N MET A 149 7.32 14.90 12.94
CA MET A 149 8.09 15.98 12.32
C MET A 149 7.30 17.30 12.39
N SER A 150 6.03 17.29 12.00
CA SER A 150 5.15 18.46 12.07
C SER A 150 5.03 19.00 13.49
N TYR A 151 4.81 18.13 14.48
CA TYR A 151 4.77 18.54 15.89
C TYR A 151 6.08 19.16 16.36
N SER A 152 7.21 18.60 15.96
CA SER A 152 8.53 19.13 16.32
C SER A 152 8.76 20.53 15.75
N VAL A 153 8.33 20.77 14.50
CA VAL A 153 8.40 22.10 13.86
C VAL A 153 7.51 23.11 14.60
N LEU A 154 6.27 22.73 14.94
CA LEU A 154 5.38 23.58 15.72
C LEU A 154 5.98 23.94 17.08
N CYS A 155 6.50 22.95 17.82
CA CYS A 155 7.17 23.20 19.09
C CYS A 155 8.34 24.19 18.97
N LEU A 156 9.15 24.07 17.91
CA LEU A 156 10.27 24.97 17.65
C LEU A 156 9.81 26.40 17.35
N LEU A 157 8.71 26.60 16.61
CA LEU A 157 8.24 27.95 16.30
C LEU A 157 7.50 28.61 17.48
N THR A 158 6.88 27.81 18.34
CA THR A 158 6.22 28.29 19.56
C THR A 158 7.18 28.55 20.74
N SER A 159 8.48 28.25 20.58
CA SER A 159 9.55 28.41 21.58
C SER A 159 10.24 29.76 21.44
#